data_AF-A0A498IPS6-F1
#
_entry.id   AF-A0A498IPS6-F1
#
_cell.length_a   1.000
_cell.length_b   1.000
_cell.length_c   1.000
_cell.angle_alpha   90.00
_cell.angle_beta   90.00
_cell.angle_gamma   90.00
#
_symmetry.space_group_name_H-M   'P 1'
#
loop_
_entity.id
_entity.type
_entity.pdbx_description
1 polymer ?
#
loop_
_entity_poly.entity_id
_entity_poly.type
_entity_poly.pdbx_seq_one_letter_code
_entity_poly.pdbx_strand_id
1 'polypeptide(L)'
;MEETIMVGDDLMTGPPSPVIPPEIASHVLEGVDLCDGVLRNLFLCLQINDIEPFCQDELVMYKQCTEKRDRELRKRLQDSERKLGLSMPLNEAKERASQLEKEVTSLDRYVLKWLV
;
A
#
# COMPACT_ATOMS: atom_id res chain seq x y z
N MET A 1 0.12 -5.27 30.36
CA MET A 1 0.16 -5.39 28.90
C MET A 1 1.49 -6.03 28.58
N GLU A 2 1.47 -7.15 27.87
CA GLU A 2 2.70 -7.79 27.40
C GLU A 2 3.18 -6.95 26.21
N GLU A 3 4.30 -6.24 26.38
CA GLU A 3 4.94 -5.47 25.30
C GLU A 3 5.44 -6.45 24.26
N THR A 4 4.58 -6.76 23.29
CA THR A 4 4.94 -7.63 22.17
C THR A 4 5.82 -6.80 21.26
N ILE A 5 7.13 -7.05 21.34
CA ILE A 5 8.12 -6.46 20.46
C ILE A 5 7.82 -6.97 19.04
N MET A 6 7.51 -6.07 18.10
CA MET A 6 7.39 -6.47 16.70
C MET A 6 8.77 -6.85 16.19
N VAL A 7 8.88 -8.04 15.61
CA VAL A 7 10.12 -8.51 14.99
C VAL A 7 10.07 -8.20 13.49
N GLY A 8 11.22 -8.21 12.81
CA GLY A 8 11.30 -7.95 11.36
C GLY A 8 10.30 -8.77 10.51
N ASP A 9 9.99 -10.01 10.90
CA ASP A 9 8.99 -10.83 10.23
C ASP A 9 7.55 -10.28 10.41
N ASP A 10 7.22 -9.68 11.56
CA ASP A 10 5.92 -9.03 11.81
C ASP A 10 5.73 -7.77 10.96
N LEU A 11 6.82 -7.11 10.56
CA LEU A 11 6.80 -5.93 9.68
C LEU A 11 6.56 -6.30 8.21
N MET A 12 6.90 -7.52 7.81
CA MET A 12 6.75 -8.00 6.43
C MET A 12 5.44 -8.76 6.19
N THR A 13 4.51 -8.70 7.15
CA THR A 13 3.19 -9.32 7.03
C THR A 13 2.22 -8.41 6.29
N GLY A 14 1.69 -8.88 5.15
CA GLY A 14 0.59 -8.23 4.45
C GLY A 14 0.79 -8.13 2.94
N PRO A 15 -0.28 -7.81 2.19
CA PRO A 15 -0.16 -7.57 0.76
C PRO A 15 0.68 -6.32 0.50
N PRO A 16 1.52 -6.32 -0.56
CA PRO A 16 2.31 -5.15 -0.92
C PRO A 16 1.39 -3.94 -1.16
N SER A 17 1.94 -2.73 -0.93
CA SER A 17 1.21 -1.49 -1.19
C SER A 17 0.69 -1.45 -2.63
N PRO A 18 -0.54 -0.95 -2.85
CA PRO A 18 -1.15 -0.96 -4.16
C PRO A 18 -0.35 -0.09 -5.14
N VAL A 19 -0.16 -0.59 -6.36
CA VAL A 19 0.41 0.19 -7.46
C VAL A 19 -0.68 1.10 -8.00
N ILE A 20 -0.41 2.41 -8.05
CA ILE A 20 -1.36 3.42 -8.53
C ILE A 20 -0.98 3.79 -9.97
N PRO A 21 -1.85 3.56 -10.96
CA PRO A 21 -1.63 4.00 -12.32
C PRO A 21 -1.54 5.54 -12.40
N PRO A 22 -0.58 6.09 -13.15
CA PRO A 22 -0.35 7.54 -13.20
C PRO A 22 -1.57 8.31 -13.74
N GLU A 23 -2.40 7.68 -14.58
CA GLU A 23 -3.57 8.30 -15.20
C GLU A 23 -4.66 8.66 -14.18
N ILE A 24 -4.75 7.92 -13.07
CA ILE A 24 -5.75 8.11 -12.01
C ILE A 24 -5.13 8.58 -10.69
N ALA A 25 -3.80 8.76 -10.63
CA ALA A 25 -3.08 9.05 -9.41
C ALA A 25 -3.55 10.33 -8.71
N SER A 26 -3.81 11.40 -9.47
CA SER A 26 -4.28 12.68 -8.92
C SER A 26 -5.62 12.55 -8.18
N HIS A 27 -6.54 11.73 -8.70
CA HIS A 27 -7.85 11.50 -8.07
C HIS A 27 -7.77 10.54 -6.88
N VAL A 28 -6.96 9.49 -7.00
CA VAL A 28 -6.85 8.44 -5.97
C VAL A 28 -6.14 8.96 -4.72
N LEU A 29 -5.08 9.77 -4.90
CA LEU A 29 -4.24 10.27 -3.81
C LEU A 29 -4.81 11.51 -3.11
N GLU A 30 -5.85 12.14 -3.65
CA GLU A 30 -6.38 13.40 -3.13
C GLU A 30 -6.86 13.27 -1.67
N GLY A 31 -6.23 14.02 -0.76
CA GLY A 31 -6.60 14.02 0.67
C GLY A 31 -6.30 12.71 1.41
N VAL A 32 -5.50 11.81 0.82
CA VAL A 32 -5.01 10.61 1.53
C VAL A 32 -3.80 10.99 2.39
N ASP A 33 -3.80 10.54 3.63
CA ASP A 33 -2.62 10.63 4.49
C ASP A 33 -1.53 9.67 3.99
N LEU A 34 -0.40 10.21 3.53
CA LEU A 34 0.74 9.43 3.02
C LEU A 34 1.66 8.91 4.12
N CYS A 35 1.34 9.19 5.39
CA CYS A 35 2.10 8.81 6.57
C CYS A 35 3.43 9.57 6.73
N ASP A 36 3.63 10.68 6.03
CA ASP A 36 4.89 11.45 6.02
C ASP A 36 5.31 11.90 7.43
N GLY A 37 4.36 12.37 8.23
CA GLY A 37 4.61 12.81 9.60
C GLY A 37 5.08 11.67 10.50
N VAL A 38 4.41 10.51 10.41
CA VAL A 38 4.75 9.32 11.20
C VAL A 38 6.08 8.74 10.74
N LEU A 39 6.32 8.69 9.43
CA LEU A 39 7.57 8.24 8.84
C LEU A 39 8.75 9.12 9.27
N ARG A 40 8.56 10.44 9.29
CA ARG A 40 9.58 11.38 9.79
C ARG A 40 9.92 11.13 11.26
N ASN A 41 8.93 10.84 12.09
CA ASN A 41 9.16 10.53 13.50
C ASN A 41 9.92 9.20 13.68
N LEU A 42 9.55 8.18 12.91
CA LEU A 42 10.26 6.90 12.89
C LEU A 42 11.74 7.08 12.50
N PHE A 43 12.01 7.82 11.41
CA PHE A 43 13.39 8.12 11.02
C PHE A 43 14.16 8.89 12.10
N LEU A 44 13.52 9.87 12.73
CA LEU A 44 14.16 10.61 13.82
C LEU A 44 14.48 9.70 15.01
N CYS A 45 13.57 8.78 15.37
CA CYS A 45 13.82 7.82 16.43
C CYS A 45 15.00 6.90 16.09
N LEU A 46 15.03 6.36 14.87
CA LEU A 46 16.13 5.51 14.38
C LEU A 46 17.47 6.25 14.26
N GLN A 47 17.45 7.58 14.06
CA GLN A 47 18.67 8.40 14.07
C GLN A 47 19.21 8.65 15.47
N ILE A 48 18.33 8.76 16.47
CA ILE A 48 18.70 9.01 17.86
C ILE A 48 19.07 7.69 18.56
N ASN A 49 18.34 6.62 18.25
CA ASN A 49 18.51 5.29 18.83
C ASN A 49 18.94 4.33 17.74
N ASP A 50 20.14 3.76 17.87
CA ASP A 50 20.77 3.00 16.78
C ASP A 50 20.02 1.72 16.37
N ILE A 51 19.11 1.14 17.18
CA ILE A 51 18.41 -0.14 16.91
C ILE A 51 17.09 -0.23 17.72
N GLU A 52 16.14 -1.08 17.30
CA GLU A 52 15.11 -1.66 18.17
C GLU A 52 15.70 -2.19 19.51
N PRO A 53 14.96 -2.11 20.64
CA PRO A 53 13.51 -1.92 20.76
C PRO A 53 13.03 -0.48 20.97
N PHE A 54 13.93 0.51 20.92
CA PHE A 54 13.60 1.89 21.33
C PHE A 54 12.54 2.59 20.46
N CYS A 55 12.36 2.16 19.21
CA CYS A 55 11.46 2.80 18.24
C CYS A 55 10.21 1.97 17.90
N GLN A 56 9.84 1.03 18.77
CA GLN A 56 8.69 0.13 18.55
C GLN A 56 7.37 0.91 18.41
N ASP A 57 7.18 1.99 19.17
CA ASP A 57 5.97 2.82 19.08
C ASP A 57 5.85 3.51 17.72
N GLU A 58 6.94 4.10 17.22
CA GLU A 58 6.98 4.71 15.90
C GLU A 58 6.76 3.68 14.78
N LEU A 59 7.29 2.48 14.93
CA LEU A 59 7.06 1.37 13.99
C LEU A 59 5.60 0.93 13.96
N VAL A 60 4.97 0.75 15.14
CA VAL A 60 3.55 0.41 15.25
C VAL A 60 2.68 1.51 14.65
N MET A 61 2.97 2.78 14.95
CA MET A 61 2.25 3.91 14.39
C MET A 61 2.39 3.96 12.86
N TYR A 62 3.60 3.74 12.34
CA TYR A 62 3.84 3.73 10.89
C TYR A 62 3.07 2.60 10.21
N LYS A 63 3.13 1.38 10.77
CA LYS A 63 2.39 0.21 10.27
C LYS A 63 0.88 0.47 10.23
N GLN A 64 0.30 0.99 11.31
CA GLN A 64 -1.13 1.30 11.35
C GLN A 64 -1.52 2.35 10.31
N CYS A 65 -0.66 3.36 10.11
CA CYS A 65 -0.90 4.38 9.10
C CYS A 65 -0.86 3.80 7.68
N THR A 66 0.16 3.01 7.34
CA THR A 66 0.31 2.42 6.00
C THR A 66 -0.80 1.40 5.71
N GLU A 67 -1.23 0.61 6.68
CA GLU A 67 -2.36 -0.30 6.54
C GLU A 67 -3.66 0.46 6.24
N LYS A 68 -3.92 1.56 6.96
CA LYS A 68 -5.09 2.41 6.75
C LYS A 68 -5.04 3.09 5.38
N ARG A 69 -3.88 3.65 5.00
CA ARG A 69 -3.62 4.26 3.70
C ARG A 69 -3.88 3.27 2.58
N ASP A 70 -3.25 2.11 2.64
CA ASP A 70 -3.33 1.11 1.56
C ASP A 70 -4.74 0.52 1.44
N ARG A 71 -5.50 0.41 2.54
CA ARG A 71 -6.93 0.04 2.51
C ARG A 71 -7.76 1.07 1.75
N GLU A 72 -7.56 2.35 2.05
CA GLU A 72 -8.27 3.45 1.39
C GLU A 72 -7.91 3.52 -0.11
N LEU A 73 -6.62 3.43 -0.42
CA LEU A 73 -6.13 3.44 -1.81
C LEU A 73 -6.71 2.31 -2.65
N ARG A 74 -6.73 1.07 -2.12
CA ARG A 74 -7.33 -0.07 -2.84
C ARG A 74 -8.81 0.17 -3.17
N LYS A 75 -9.57 0.71 -2.22
CA LYS A 75 -10.99 1.04 -2.44
C LYS A 75 -11.15 2.10 -3.52
N ARG A 76 -10.36 3.18 -3.45
CA ARG A 76 -10.41 4.29 -4.42
C ARG A 76 -9.98 3.87 -5.81
N LEU A 77 -8.96 3.02 -5.93
CA LEU A 77 -8.54 2.44 -7.20
C LEU A 77 -9.69 1.64 -7.83
N GLN A 78 -10.31 0.76 -7.07
CA GLN A 78 -11.45 -0.03 -7.55
C GLN A 78 -12.63 0.85 -7.99
N ASP A 79 -12.97 1.87 -7.21
CA ASP A 79 -14.03 2.81 -7.55
C ASP A 79 -13.70 3.63 -8.81
N SER A 80 -12.44 4.05 -8.97
CA SER A 80 -11.97 4.82 -10.12
C SER A 80 -11.98 3.98 -11.39
N GLU A 81 -11.45 2.75 -11.34
CA GLU A 81 -11.49 1.81 -12.46
C GLU A 81 -12.93 1.47 -12.85
N ARG A 82 -13.81 1.26 -11.87
CA ARG A 82 -15.22 1.00 -12.15
C ARG A 82 -15.89 2.17 -12.86
N LYS A 83 -15.67 3.40 -12.40
CA LYS A 83 -16.21 4.61 -13.02
C LYS A 83 -15.66 4.80 -14.43
N LEU A 84 -14.36 4.62 -14.61
CA LEU A 84 -13.69 4.71 -15.91
C LEU A 84 -14.25 3.69 -16.90
N GLY A 85 -14.44 2.44 -16.45
CA GLY A 85 -15.03 1.37 -17.26
C GLY A 85 -16.48 1.65 -17.68
N LEU A 86 -17.25 2.43 -16.90
CA LEU A 86 -18.62 2.80 -17.26
C LEU A 86 -18.68 3.91 -18.32
N SER A 87 -17.68 4.79 -18.39
CA SER A 87 -17.62 5.87 -19.39
C SER A 87 -16.82 5.53 -20.65
N MET A 88 -16.11 4.41 -20.65
CA MET A 88 -15.23 3.99 -21.75
C MET A 88 -16.00 3.24 -22.86
N PRO A 89 -15.67 3.46 -24.15
CA PRO A 89 -16.20 2.64 -25.25
C PRO A 89 -15.87 1.16 -25.07
N LEU A 90 -16.79 0.26 -25.48
CA LEU A 90 -16.68 -1.18 -25.23
C LEU A 90 -15.35 -1.81 -25.69
N ASN A 91 -14.80 -1.36 -26.82
CA ASN A 91 -13.55 -1.91 -27.36
C ASN A 91 -12.34 -1.51 -26.48
N GLU A 92 -12.27 -0.25 -26.07
CA GLU A 92 -11.24 0.26 -25.16
C GLU A 92 -11.36 -0.39 -23.77
N ALA A 93 -12.59 -0.57 -23.28
CA ALA A 93 -12.86 -1.24 -22.01
C ALA A 93 -12.37 -2.70 -22.01
N LYS A 94 -12.55 -3.42 -23.12
CA LYS A 94 -12.02 -4.79 -23.30
C LYS A 94 -10.50 -4.82 -23.33
N GLU A 95 -9.87 -3.86 -23.99
CA GLU A 95 -8.41 -3.77 -24.02
C GLU A 95 -7.85 -3.51 -22.62
N ARG A 96 -8.41 -2.54 -21.89
CA ARG A 96 -8.02 -2.24 -20.51
C ARG A 96 -8.23 -3.42 -19.57
N ALA A 97 -9.34 -4.15 -19.70
CA ALA A 97 -9.58 -5.37 -18.92
C ALA A 97 -8.48 -6.42 -19.16
N SER A 98 -8.09 -6.63 -20.43
CA SER A 98 -7.01 -7.57 -20.77
C SER A 98 -5.63 -7.14 -20.25
N GLN A 99 -5.38 -5.84 -20.14
CA GLN A 99 -4.16 -5.29 -19.55
C GLN A 99 -4.14 -5.53 -18.04
N LEU A 100 -5.24 -5.19 -17.34
CA LEU A 100 -5.38 -5.42 -15.89
C LEU A 100 -5.26 -6.92 -15.54
N GLU A 101 -5.85 -7.82 -16.32
CA GLU A 101 -5.70 -9.27 -16.11
C GLU A 101 -4.23 -9.74 -16.20
N LYS A 102 -3.45 -9.18 -17.15
CA LYS A 102 -2.01 -9.47 -17.26
C LYS A 102 -1.23 -8.95 -16.06
N GLU A 103 -1.57 -7.77 -15.57
CA GLU A 103 -0.96 -7.19 -14.37
C GLU A 103 -1.28 -8.02 -13.12
N VAL A 104 -2.54 -8.45 -12.94
CA VAL A 104 -2.93 -9.35 -11.85
C VAL A 104 -2.14 -10.65 -11.91
N THR A 105 -2.07 -11.29 -13.08
CA THR A 105 -1.29 -12.54 -13.26
C THR A 105 0.22 -12.33 -13.00
N SER A 106 0.74 -11.15 -13.30
CA SER A 106 2.11 -10.77 -12.97
C SER A 106 2.30 -10.66 -11.45
N LEU A 107 1.42 -9.91 -10.79
CA LEU A 107 1.45 -9.69 -9.34
C LEU A 107 1.24 -10.99 -8.55
N ASP A 108 0.33 -11.86 -8.96
CA ASP A 108 0.13 -13.17 -8.33
C ASP A 108 1.43 -14.00 -8.36
N ARG A 109 2.18 -13.96 -9.47
CA ARG A 109 3.50 -14.61 -9.54
C ARG A 109 4.54 -13.96 -8.63
N TYR A 110 4.47 -12.65 -8.41
CA TYR A 110 5.33 -11.98 -7.44
C TYR A 110 4.94 -12.35 -6.01
N VAL A 111 3.66 -12.31 -5.64
CA VAL A 111 3.17 -12.69 -4.31
C VAL A 111 3.50 -14.15 -4.00
N LEU A 112 3.36 -15.06 -4.96
CA LEU A 112 3.80 -16.45 -4.80
C LEU A 112 5.30 -16.59 -4.55
N LYS A 113 6.15 -15.67 -5.06
CA LYS A 113 7.59 -15.64 -4.72
C LYS A 113 7.88 -15.08 -3.33
N TRP A 114 6.97 -14.30 -2.73
CA TRP A 114 7.10 -13.82 -1.35
C TRP A 114 6.62 -14.84 -0.31
N LEU A 115 5.88 -15.87 -0.74
CA LEU A 115 5.32 -16.92 0.11
C LEU A 115 6.16 -18.22 0.15
N VAL A 116 7.28 -18.28 -0.60
CA VAL A 116 8.21 -19.43 -0.68
C VAL A 116 9.61 -18.96 -0.31
#